data_AF-A0A9X3F9L2-F1
#
_entry.id   AF-A0A9X3F9L2-F1
#
_cell.length_a   1.000
_cell.length_b   1.000
_cell.length_c   1.000
_cell.angle_alpha   90.00
_cell.angle_beta   90.00
_cell.angle_gamma   90.00
#
_symmetry.space_group_name_H-M   'P 1'
#
loop_
_entity.id
_entity.type
_entity.pdbx_description
1 polymer ?
#
loop_
_entity_poly.entity_id
_entity_poly.type
_entity_poly.pdbx_seq_one_letter_code
_entity_poly.pdbx_strand_id
1 'polypeptide(L)' 'MPQPGENGTDAPQMVWVKEGTNIHPVPIKIGLDDDINAEILNGIKAGQEVVLSMEQKIDDKKEARSGGNPFMPGPPGR' A
#
# COMPACT_ATOMS: atom_id res chain seq x y z
N MET A 1 6.41 40.76 -19.78
CA MET A 1 6.68 39.32 -19.84
C MET A 1 6.55 38.76 -18.42
N PRO A 2 5.52 37.95 -18.12
CA PRO A 2 5.51 37.18 -16.89
C PRO A 2 6.51 36.01 -17.01
N GLN A 3 7.21 35.71 -15.91
CA GLN A 3 8.18 34.62 -15.84
C GLN A 3 7.45 33.28 -15.65
N PRO A 4 7.86 32.20 -16.34
CA PRO A 4 7.34 30.86 -16.11
C PRO A 4 8.06 30.22 -14.91
N GLY A 5 7.50 30.43 -13.73
CA GLY A 5 7.76 29.60 -12.55
C GLY A 5 6.42 29.21 -11.96
N GLU A 6 6.36 28.04 -11.32
CA GLU A 6 5.16 27.40 -10.73
C GLU A 6 4.41 26.45 -11.66
N ASN A 7 5.07 25.35 -12.02
CA ASN A 7 4.38 24.07 -12.25
C ASN A 7 5.24 22.94 -11.66
N GLY A 8 4.84 22.46 -10.49
CA GLY A 8 5.46 21.32 -9.84
C GLY A 8 5.19 21.33 -8.34
N THR A 9 4.00 20.94 -7.92
CA THR A 9 3.84 20.34 -6.59
C THR A 9 4.60 19.01 -6.61
N ASP A 10 5.92 19.09 -6.42
CA ASP A 10 6.78 17.92 -6.34
C ASP A 10 6.43 17.21 -5.03
N ALA A 11 5.70 16.10 -5.14
CA ALA A 11 5.30 15.35 -3.97
C ALA A 11 6.58 14.83 -3.29
N PRO A 12 6.74 14.99 -1.97
CA PRO A 12 7.93 14.53 -1.29
C PRO A 12 8.11 13.03 -1.51
N GLN A 13 9.32 12.60 -1.84
CA GLN A 13 9.66 11.19 -1.96
C GLN A 13 9.46 10.49 -0.62
N MET A 14 8.81 9.33 -0.62
CA MET A 14 8.45 8.60 0.59
C MET A 14 8.84 7.14 0.50
N VAL A 15 9.16 6.56 1.67
CA VAL A 15 9.30 5.12 1.88
C VAL A 15 8.40 4.69 3.02
N TRP A 16 8.05 3.41 3.07
CA TRP A 16 7.31 2.85 4.18
C TRP A 16 8.26 2.15 5.13
N VAL A 17 8.29 2.59 6.39
CA VAL A 17 9.13 2.02 7.43
C VAL A 17 8.28 1.14 8.33
N LYS A 18 8.81 -0.04 8.66
CA LYS A 18 8.21 -0.99 9.58
C LYS A 18 8.89 -0.88 10.94
N GLU A 19 8.08 -0.62 11.98
CA GLU A 19 8.50 -0.61 13.37
C GLU A 19 7.62 -1.58 14.16
N GLY A 20 8.15 -2.77 14.42
CA GLY A 20 7.39 -3.87 15.02
C GLY A 20 6.24 -4.31 14.12
N THR A 21 5.01 -4.01 14.52
CA THR A 21 3.78 -4.31 13.75
C THR A 21 3.21 -3.07 13.04
N ASN A 22 3.79 -1.89 13.24
CA ASN A 22 3.35 -0.66 12.60
C ASN A 22 4.10 -0.44 11.30
N ILE A 23 3.39 0.01 10.26
CA ILE A 23 3.97 0.45 9.00
C ILE A 23 3.46 1.87 8.73
N HIS A 24 4.38 2.82 8.53
CA HIS A 24 4.03 4.22 8.32
C HIS A 24 4.90 4.86 7.22
N PRO A 25 4.38 5.88 6.51
CA PRO A 25 5.14 6.57 5.48
C PRO A 25 6.13 7.55 6.12
N VAL A 26 7.35 7.58 5.58
CA VAL A 26 8.42 8.48 6.02
C VAL A 26 8.94 9.23 4.80
N PRO A 27 8.95 10.58 4.81
CA PRO A 27 9.55 11.36 3.75
C PRO A 27 11.08 11.23 3.78
N ILE A 28 11.68 11.04 2.61
CA ILE A 28 13.12 10.87 2.45
C ILE A 28 13.68 11.82 1.40
N LYS A 29 15.00 11.97 1.44
CA LYS A 29 15.77 12.59 0.37
C LYS A 29 16.72 11.56 -0.23
N ILE A 30 16.59 11.30 -1.53
CA ILE A 30 17.49 10.39 -2.24
C ILE A 30 18.70 11.13 -2.84
N GLY A 31 19.78 10.39 -3.03
CA GLY A 31 21.02 10.81 -3.68
C GLY A 31 21.17 10.13 -5.04
N LEU A 32 22.27 9.39 -5.21
CA LEU A 32 22.51 8.59 -6.43
C LEU A 32 21.54 7.42 -6.53
N ASP A 33 21.14 7.10 -7.76
CA ASP A 33 20.32 5.93 -8.10
C ASP A 33 21.01 5.20 -9.26
N ASP A 34 21.27 3.90 -9.09
CA ASP A 34 21.99 3.05 -10.04
C ASP A 34 21.09 2.01 -10.74
N ASP A 35 19.79 2.32 -10.86
CA ASP A 35 18.69 1.48 -11.38
C ASP A 35 18.33 0.30 -10.48
N ILE A 36 19.26 -0.18 -9.65
CA ILE A 36 19.03 -1.30 -8.73
C ILE A 36 18.84 -0.77 -7.30
N ASN A 37 19.62 0.21 -6.90
CA ASN A 37 19.63 0.79 -5.57
C ASN A 37 19.64 2.32 -5.63
N ALA A 38 18.90 2.94 -4.71
CA ALA A 38 18.94 4.36 -4.47
C ALA A 38 19.61 4.66 -3.12
N GLU A 39 20.48 5.66 -3.11
CA GLU A 39 21.10 6.21 -1.92
C GLU A 39 20.09 7.07 -1.15
N ILE A 40 20.00 6.90 0.18
CA ILE A 40 19.17 7.74 1.04
C ILE A 40 20.08 8.67 1.84
N LEU A 41 19.94 9.97 1.58
CA LEU A 41 20.72 11.02 2.23
C LEU A 41 20.10 11.45 3.57
N ASN A 42 18.77 11.38 3.71
CA ASN A 42 18.07 11.77 4.93
C ASN A 42 16.66 11.12 5.01
N GLY A 43 16.11 11.07 6.22
CA GLY A 43 14.73 10.67 6.53
C GLY A 43 14.63 9.38 7.33
N ILE A 44 15.59 8.46 7.17
CA ILE A 44 15.68 7.20 7.92
C ILE A 44 17.10 6.93 8.39
N LYS A 45 17.27 5.98 9.32
CA LYS A 45 18.57 5.59 9.88
C LYS A 45 18.91 4.13 9.59
N ALA A 46 20.20 3.82 9.60
CA ALA A 46 20.66 2.45 9.54
C ALA A 46 20.03 1.60 10.65
N GLY A 47 19.57 0.39 10.29
CA GLY A 47 18.87 -0.53 11.18
C GLY A 47 17.34 -0.44 11.15
N GLN A 48 16.76 0.56 10.46
CA GLN A 48 15.31 0.59 10.22
C GLN A 48 14.92 -0.37 9.07
N GLU A 49 13.77 -1.01 9.20
CA GLU A 49 13.23 -1.92 8.18
C GLU A 49 12.39 -1.12 7.17
N VAL A 50 12.77 -1.17 5.88
CA VAL A 50 12.02 -0.54 4.78
C VAL A 50 11.23 -1.61 4.03
N VAL A 51 9.97 -1.31 3.72
CA VAL A 51 9.11 -2.21 2.96
C VAL A 51 9.35 -2.03 1.47
N LEU A 52 9.80 -3.11 0.80
CA LEU A 52 10.04 -3.14 -0.65
C LEU A 52 8.84 -3.67 -1.44
N SER A 53 8.05 -4.56 -0.84
CA SER A 53 6.83 -5.11 -1.45
C SER A 53 5.78 -5.48 -0.39
N MET A 54 4.52 -5.42 -0.78
CA MET A 54 3.40 -5.94 0.00
C MET A 54 2.45 -6.70 -0.91
N GLU A 55 1.97 -7.84 -0.44
CA GLU A 55 0.93 -8.62 -1.11
C GLU A 55 -0.30 -8.67 -0.22
N GLN A 56 -1.46 -8.32 -0.78
CA GLN A 56 -2.72 -8.49 -0.08
C GLN A 56 -3.15 -9.96 -0.21
N LYS A 57 -3.09 -10.71 0.89
CA LYS A 57 -3.73 -12.02 0.95
C LYS A 57 -5.24 -11.83 1.02
N ILE A 58 -5.91 -12.16 -0.07
CA ILE A 58 -7.36 -12.31 -0.07
C ILE A 58 -7.62 -13.75 0.38
N ASP A 59 -8.06 -13.93 1.63
CA ASP A 59 -8.64 -15.20 2.04
C ASP A 59 -9.94 -15.35 1.24
N ASP A 60 -9.97 -16.31 0.31
CA ASP A 60 -11.18 -16.76 -0.36
C ASP A 60 -12.10 -17.42 0.67
N LYS A 61 -12.73 -16.60 1.51
CA LYS A 61 -13.88 -17.04 2.27
C LYS A 61 -14.99 -17.25 1.25
N LYS A 62 -15.04 -18.45 0.67
CA LYS A 62 -16.22 -18.95 -0.04
C LYS A 62 -17.37 -18.85 0.93
N GLU A 63 -18.14 -17.76 0.85
CA GLU A 63 -19.49 -17.76 1.37
C GLU A 63 -20.19 -18.92 0.67
N ALA A 64 -20.49 -19.97 1.45
CA ALA A 64 -21.39 -21.01 1.00
C ALA A 64 -22.71 -20.30 0.69
N ARG A 65 -22.93 -19.97 -0.59
CA ARG A 65 -24.23 -19.55 -1.08
C ARG A 65 -25.15 -20.72 -0.78
N SER A 66 -25.97 -20.57 0.27
CA SER A 66 -27.05 -21.51 0.55
C SER A 66 -27.89 -21.58 -0.72
N GLY A 67 -27.75 -22.68 -1.45
CA GLY A 67 -28.47 -22.95 -2.69
C GLY A 67 -29.94 -23.18 -2.36
N GLY A 68 -30.67 -22.09 -2.14
CA GLY A 68 -32.12 -22.07 -2.04
C GLY A 68 -32.64 -21.12 -3.09
N ASN A 69 -33.45 -21.61 -4.03
CA ASN A 69 -34.19 -20.76 -4.95
C ASN A 69 -35.11 -19.84 -4.10
N PRO A 70 -34.96 -18.51 -4.17
CA PRO A 70 -35.75 -17.56 -3.36
C PRO A 70 -37.24 -17.55 -3.71
N PHE A 71 -37.63 -18.28 -4.77
CA PHE A 71 -39.01 -18.46 -5.20
C PHE A 71 -39.57 -19.86 -4.96
N MET A 72 -38.81 -20.77 -4.34
CA MET A 72 -39.36 -22.04 -3.87
C MET A 72 -40.00 -21.83 -2.49
N PRO A 73 -41.34 -21.87 -2.38
CA PRO A 73 -41.96 -22.00 -1.07
C PRO A 73 -41.50 -23.31 -0.43
N GLY A 74 -41.19 -23.26 0.87
CA GLY A 74 -40.83 -24.44 1.64
C GLY A 74 -41.95 -25.48 1.65
N PRO A 75 -41.66 -26.76 1.91
CA PRO A 75 -42.67 -27.81 2.00
C PRO A 75 -43.80 -27.41 2.97
N PRO A 76 -45.06 -27.50 2.55
CA PRO A 76 -46.17 -27.25 3.45
C PRO A 76 -46.30 -28.41 4.45
N GLY A 77 -46.18 -28.09 5.73
CA GLY A 77 -46.50 -28.99 6.85
C GLY A 77 -45.30 -29.77 7.38
N ARG A 78 -45.08 -29.67 8.71
CA ARG A 78 -44.52 -30.78 9.47
C ARG A 78 -45.57 -31.87 9.60
#